data_AF-A0A1Y4HMQ3-F1
#
_entry.id   AF-A0A1Y4HMQ3-F1
#
_cell.length_a   1.000
_cell.length_b   1.000
_cell.length_c   1.000
_cell.angle_alpha   90.00
_cell.angle_beta   90.00
_cell.angle_gamma   90.00
#
_symmetry.space_group_name_H-M   'P 1'
#
loop_
_entity.id
_entity.type
_entity.pdbx_description
1 polymer ?
#
loop_
_entity_poly.entity_id
_entity_poly.type
_entity_poly.pdbx_seq_one_letter_code
_entity_poly.pdbx_strand_id
1 'polypeptide(L)' 'MSRSKKWRLEWSFFLGENGRRRYNKICKGCVHPCKQSFRAVLISCPHYQSARSKKCGNRG' A
#
# COMPACT_ATOMS: atom_id res chain seq x y z
N MET A 1 12.59 -15.01 21.32
CA MET A 1 12.14 -13.62 21.50
C MET A 1 10.88 -13.38 20.67
N SER A 2 9.72 -13.27 21.32
CA SER A 2 8.48 -12.90 20.61
C SER A 2 8.54 -11.40 20.29
N ARG A 3 8.02 -11.01 19.13
CA ARG A 3 8.03 -9.60 18.73
C ARG A 3 6.96 -8.85 19.52
N SER A 4 7.33 -7.71 20.10
CA SER A 4 6.44 -6.90 20.95
C SER A 4 5.22 -6.40 20.17
N LYS A 5 4.13 -6.05 20.89
CA LYS A 5 2.95 -5.42 20.27
C LYS A 5 3.32 -4.13 19.54
N LYS A 6 4.16 -3.29 20.16
CA LYS A 6 4.65 -2.04 19.56
C LYS A 6 5.37 -2.29 18.23
N TRP A 7 6.25 -3.29 18.19
CA TRP A 7 6.95 -3.67 16.97
C TRP A 7 5.99 -4.13 15.86
N ARG A 8 4.96 -4.94 16.18
CA ARG A 8 3.98 -5.37 15.19
C ARG A 8 3.13 -4.22 14.65
N LEU A 9 2.83 -3.22 15.47
CA LEU A 9 2.13 -2.01 15.06
C LEU A 9 2.97 -1.18 14.09
N GLU A 10 4.21 -0.86 14.46
CA GLU A 10 5.15 -0.09 13.63
C GLU A 10 5.42 -0.78 12.28
N TRP A 11 5.50 -2.11 12.29
CA TRP A 11 5.82 -2.89 11.09
C TRP A 11 4.61 -3.50 10.39
N SER A 12 3.38 -3.22 10.85
CA SER A 12 2.13 -3.81 10.35
C SER A 12 2.00 -3.75 8.82
N PHE A 13 2.41 -2.62 8.24
CA PHE A 13 2.41 -2.40 6.80
C PHE A 13 3.32 -3.37 6.01
N PHE A 14 4.44 -3.78 6.61
CA PHE A 14 5.44 -4.66 6.02
C PHE A 14 5.27 -6.12 6.47
N LEU A 15 4.27 -6.44 7.29
CA LEU A 15 4.02 -7.80 7.72
C LEU A 15 3.02 -8.47 6.78
N GLY A 16 3.41 -9.60 6.20
CA GLY A 16 2.49 -10.48 5.49
C GLY A 16 1.61 -11.28 6.45
N GLU A 17 0.64 -12.02 5.91
CA GLU A 17 -0.31 -12.85 6.67
C GLU A 17 0.38 -13.88 7.59
N ASN A 18 1.57 -14.33 7.23
CA ASN A 18 2.40 -15.23 8.03
C ASN A 18 3.27 -14.53 9.09
N GLY A 19 3.08 -13.23 9.30
CA GLY A 19 3.84 -12.43 10.26
C GLY A 19 5.33 -12.29 9.92
N ARG A 20 5.74 -12.58 8.68
CA ARG A 20 7.10 -12.30 8.17
C ARG A 20 7.12 -10.96 7.46
N ARG A 21 8.27 -10.28 7.51
CA ARG A 21 8.48 -9.02 6.77
C ARG A 21 8.53 -9.30 5.28
N ARG A 22 7.66 -8.63 4.52
CA ARG A 22 7.56 -8.67 3.06
C ARG A 22 7.18 -7.28 2.55
N TYR A 23 7.59 -6.95 1.34
CA TYR A 23 7.08 -5.74 0.69
C TYR A 23 5.57 -5.92 0.43
N ASN A 24 4.79 -4.90 0.81
CA ASN A 24 3.37 -4.90 0.54
C ASN A 24 3.13 -4.81 -0.97
N LYS A 25 2.06 -5.43 -1.48
CA LYS A 25 1.67 -5.36 -2.90
C LYS A 25 1.44 -3.91 -3.39
N ILE A 26 1.16 -2.98 -2.47
CA ILE A 26 1.00 -1.55 -2.76
C ILE A 26 2.30 -0.75 -2.70
N CYS A 27 3.41 -1.37 -2.29
CA CYS A 27 4.72 -0.74 -2.39
C CYS A 27 5.09 -0.57 -3.86
N LYS A 28 5.57 0.62 -4.23
CA LYS A 28 6.16 0.86 -5.54
C LYS A 28 7.68 1.01 -5.39
N GLY A 29 8.39 0.54 -6.41
CA GLY A 29 9.83 0.79 -6.53
C GLY A 29 10.07 2.28 -6.68
N CYS A 30 11.19 2.72 -6.13
CA CYS A 30 11.73 4.05 -6.37
C CYS A 30 11.94 4.26 -7.87
N VAL A 31 11.53 5.41 -8.41
CA VAL A 31 11.86 5.78 -9.80
C VAL A 31 13.37 6.01 -9.99
N HIS A 32 14.06 6.24 -8.88
CA HIS A 32 15.51 6.35 -8.77
C HIS A 32 16.11 4.99 -8.37
N PRO A 33 17.44 4.80 -8.46
CA PRO A 33 18.12 3.57 -8.01
C PRO A 33 18.10 3.34 -6.48
N CYS A 34 17.18 3.98 -5.75
CA CYS A 34 17.08 3.79 -4.32
C CYS A 34 16.49 2.41 -3.99
N LYS A 35 17.16 1.66 -3.12
CA LYS A 35 16.68 0.34 -2.62
C LYS A 35 15.45 0.45 -1.70
N GLN A 36 14.94 1.66 -1.51
CA GLN A 36 13.80 1.94 -0.65
C GLN A 36 12.53 2.00 -1.50
N SER A 37 11.65 1.02 -1.31
CA SER A 37 10.28 1.10 -1.80
C SER A 37 9.43 1.94 -0.83
N PHE A 38 8.55 2.78 -1.37
CA PHE A 38 7.65 3.63 -0.58
C PHE A 38 6.19 3.19 -0.71
N ARG A 39 5.37 3.60 0.26
CA ARG A 39 3.92 3.38 0.25
C ARG A 39 3.28 4.30 -0.78
N ALA A 40 2.60 3.72 -1.77
CA ALA A 40 1.72 4.46 -2.65
C ALA A 40 0.27 4.25 -2.24
N VAL A 41 -0.52 5.32 -2.23
CA VAL A 41 -1.98 5.26 -2.07
C VAL A 41 -2.58 5.69 -3.40
N LEU A 42 -3.49 4.88 -3.93
CA LEU A 42 -4.22 5.22 -5.14
C LEU A 42 -5.38 6.13 -4.72
N ILE A 43 -5.32 7.39 -5.11
CA ILE A 43 -6.36 8.38 -4.82
C ILE A 43 -7.26 8.48 -6.04
N SER A 44 -8.56 8.25 -5.85
CA SER A 44 -9.55 8.54 -6.88
C SER A 44 -9.71 10.05 -6.98
N CYS A 45 -9.38 10.62 -8.15
CA CYS A 45 -9.70 12.02 -8.40
C CYS A 45 -11.21 12.15 -8.65
N PRO A 46 -11.95 12.98 -7.88
CA PRO A 46 -13.40 13.11 -8.04
C PRO A 46 -13.80 13.72 -9.38
N HIS A 47 -12.89 14.41 -10.07
CA HIS A 47 -13.12 15.04 -11.36
C HIS A 47 -12.51 14.28 -12.54
N TYR A 48 -11.77 13.19 -12.30
CA TYR A 48 -11.14 12.45 -13.38
C TYR A 48 -12.16 11.59 -14.12
N GLN A 49 -12.55 12.05 -15.32
CA GLN A 49 -13.42 11.34 -16.24
C GLN A 49 -12.58 10.89 -17.44
N SER A 50 -12.23 9.60 -17.51
CA SER A 50 -11.67 9.02 -18.73
C SER A 50 -12.75 8.21 -19.44
N ALA A 51 -12.72 8.17 -20.78
CA ALA A 51 -13.69 7.41 -21.58
C ALA A 51 -13.71 5.89 -21.25
N ARG A 52 -12.70 5.38 -20.55
CA ARG A 52 -12.57 3.99 -20.06
C ARG A 52 -12.82 3.83 -18.57
N SER A 53 -12.98 4.93 -17.82
CA SER A 53 -13.35 4.90 -16.41
C SER A 53 -14.83 4.52 -16.31
N LYS A 54 -15.12 3.23 -16.12
CA LYS A 54 -16.46 2.81 -15.70
C LYS A 54 -16.75 3.56 -14.39
N LYS A 55 -17.77 4.40 -14.39
CA LYS A 55 -18.30 5.06 -13.19
C LYS A 55 -18.41 4.01 -12.09
N CYS A 56 -17.48 4.00 -11.13
CA CYS A 56 -17.69 3.28 -9.88
C CYS A 56 -18.83 4.04 -9.19
N GLY A 57 -20.07 3.62 -9.45
CA GLY A 57 -21.23 4.13 -8.75
C GLY A 57 -21.01 3.92 -7.25
N ASN A 58 -21.12 5.02 -6.50
CA ASN A 58 -21.17 4.99 -5.05
C ASN A 58 -22.17 3.91 -4.59
N ARG A 59 -21.65 2.86 -3.97
CA ARG A 59 -22.35 2.09 -2.93
C ARG A 59 -21.52 2.42 -1.69
N GLY A 60 -21.90 3.43 -0.91
CA GLY A 60 -23.10 3.37 -0.08
C GLY A 60 -22.72 2.53 1.12
#